data_AF-A0A1I4A8F1-F1
#
_entry.id   AF-A0A1I4A8F1-F1
#
_cell.length_a   1.000
_cell.length_b   1.000
_cell.length_c   1.000
_cell.angle_alpha   90.00
_cell.angle_beta   90.00
_cell.angle_gamma   90.00
#
_symmetry.space_group_name_H-M   'P 1'
#
loop_
_entity.id
_entity.type
_entity.pdbx_description
1 polymer ?
#
loop_
_entity_poly.entity_id
_entity_poly.type
_entity_poly.pdbx_seq_one_letter_code
_entity_poly.pdbx_strand_id
1 'polypeptide(L)'
;MGHTFEQENLSSGKQVTLVSWEDESPTQHGPKLQKKPWKDSDTRSSVGFYDSTVEYMRNDWAAKHMTPQGFETPKGNVMLYHNKSSNTWHSTDALDIDHVKPWKEHFDALGVKTHADAHKAYNDVSNLRMLPAVVNRARDSADNVYNTYGADSPQWKQWVSERFGFDAKADHPSFDDSTDLARRTKTTMEKGWEPDDGRKGLSFDAAVVGKWYESQLQKQYACTVEATHPTSGAKQEVHLFRCAASGQLCTRDALDIDHELPFEILAKAMMKHTQDGTATKANALDAYNETSNLRLVGRSVNSSHEFELNEQMEFRDKEKPERRNEFKGWLVDDGGQLSDSMRQQIRELARTYEPGRPILLKDADHPDNRFYTLAMNGLSKTDIGQKMSGPERENAAGALAVVAKGANLSSIDVITRNHDGSTLFAVQGDIKGAHTYGMVATSVAVNYSMAQATQDMAKLTATQQNQQQTTVKHMSQ
;
A
#
# COMPACT_ATOMS: atom_id res chain seq x y z
N MET A 1 -23.93 -10.49 7.83
CA MET A 1 -23.67 -9.07 8.10
C MET A 1 -24.07 -8.31 6.85
N GLY A 2 -24.67 -7.14 6.99
CA GLY A 2 -25.43 -6.49 5.93
C GLY A 2 -25.19 -5.00 5.89
N HIS A 3 -25.28 -4.44 4.70
CA HIS A 3 -25.31 -3.00 4.47
C HIS A 3 -26.76 -2.50 4.50
N THR A 4 -26.93 -1.22 4.82
CA THR A 4 -28.23 -0.54 4.76
C THR A 4 -28.08 0.73 3.94
N PHE A 5 -28.99 0.94 2.98
CA PHE A 5 -29.02 2.18 2.22
C PHE A 5 -29.83 3.25 2.94
N GLU A 6 -29.30 4.47 2.93
CA GLU A 6 -29.89 5.65 3.56
C GLU A 6 -30.13 6.72 2.50
N GLN A 7 -31.36 7.23 2.44
CA GLN A 7 -31.69 8.36 1.56
C GLN A 7 -31.43 9.66 2.30
N GLU A 8 -30.50 10.46 1.77
CA GLU A 8 -30.05 11.69 2.41
C GLU A 8 -30.40 12.91 1.55
N ASN A 9 -30.99 13.92 2.19
CA ASN A 9 -31.33 15.17 1.52
C ASN A 9 -30.12 16.10 1.47
N LEU A 10 -29.95 16.74 0.31
CA LEU A 10 -29.04 17.86 0.09
C LEU A 10 -29.74 19.19 0.34
N SER A 11 -28.96 20.26 0.52
CA SER A 11 -29.50 21.63 0.65
C SER A 11 -30.23 22.15 -0.61
N SER A 12 -30.14 21.44 -1.72
CA SER A 12 -30.91 21.69 -2.95
C SER A 12 -32.31 21.10 -2.91
N GLY A 13 -32.62 20.23 -1.94
CA GLY A 13 -33.83 19.42 -1.90
C GLY A 13 -33.77 18.14 -2.74
N LYS A 14 -32.64 17.88 -3.42
CA LYS A 14 -32.39 16.59 -4.08
C LYS A 14 -31.85 15.57 -3.08
N GLN A 15 -31.96 14.29 -3.44
CA GLN A 15 -31.55 13.16 -2.61
C GLN A 15 -30.37 12.43 -3.21
N VAL A 16 -29.57 11.82 -2.33
CA VAL A 16 -28.51 10.88 -2.65
C VAL A 16 -28.70 9.60 -1.86
N THR A 17 -28.16 8.49 -2.35
CA THR A 17 -28.16 7.22 -1.62
C THR A 17 -26.81 7.03 -0.96
N LEU A 18 -26.76 7.05 0.37
CA LEU A 18 -25.58 6.68 1.14
C LEU A 18 -25.71 5.25 1.66
N VAL A 19 -24.64 4.73 2.24
CA VAL A 19 -24.59 3.36 2.76
C VAL A 19 -23.95 3.31 4.14
N SER A 20 -24.62 2.63 5.07
CA SER A 20 -24.02 2.07 6.29
C SER A 20 -23.59 0.65 6.01
N TRP A 21 -22.43 0.26 6.52
CA TRP A 21 -21.85 -1.07 6.34
C TRP A 21 -21.46 -1.63 7.71
N GLU A 22 -22.13 -2.70 8.15
CA GLU A 22 -21.95 -3.22 9.51
C GLU A 22 -22.18 -2.14 10.59
N ASP A 23 -21.16 -1.80 11.38
CA ASP A 23 -21.16 -0.74 12.40
C ASP A 23 -20.64 0.62 11.89
N GLU A 24 -20.15 0.67 10.64
CA GLU A 24 -19.70 1.89 9.96
C GLU A 24 -20.89 2.65 9.35
N SER A 25 -21.12 3.88 9.81
CA SER A 25 -22.15 4.78 9.26
C SER A 25 -21.55 5.88 8.40
N PRO A 26 -22.33 6.47 7.45
CA PRO A 26 -21.89 7.64 6.70
C PRO A 26 -21.39 8.76 7.60
N THR A 27 -20.27 9.38 7.22
CA THR A 27 -19.64 10.42 8.02
C THR A 27 -20.58 11.59 8.26
N GLN A 28 -20.75 11.93 9.54
CA GLN A 28 -21.56 13.08 9.95
C GLN A 28 -20.74 14.38 9.85
N HIS A 29 -21.18 15.32 9.02
CA HIS A 29 -20.46 16.58 8.84
C HIS A 29 -20.80 17.60 9.91
N GLY A 30 -19.79 18.19 10.54
CA GLY A 30 -19.98 19.28 11.50
C GLY A 30 -20.46 20.60 10.85
N PRO A 31 -20.90 21.59 11.67
CA PRO A 31 -21.49 22.84 11.20
C PRO A 31 -20.60 23.64 10.24
N LYS A 32 -19.28 23.48 10.33
CA LYS A 32 -18.31 24.15 9.45
C LYS A 32 -18.49 23.72 8.00
N LEU A 33 -18.54 22.42 7.72
CA LEU A 33 -18.71 21.90 6.35
C LEU A 33 -20.13 22.10 5.83
N GLN A 34 -21.13 22.04 6.72
CA GLN A 34 -22.53 22.33 6.38
C GLN A 34 -22.77 23.77 5.93
N LYS A 35 -21.93 24.72 6.37
CA LYS A 35 -22.05 26.14 6.01
C LYS A 35 -21.02 26.61 4.99
N LYS A 36 -19.92 25.87 4.80
CA LYS A 36 -18.87 26.24 3.86
C LYS A 36 -19.40 26.06 2.43
N PRO A 37 -19.48 27.13 1.62
CA PRO A 37 -19.95 27.03 0.23
C PRO A 37 -19.01 26.16 -0.60
N TRP A 38 -19.59 25.34 -1.48
CA TRP A 38 -18.87 24.69 -2.56
C TRP A 38 -18.67 25.68 -3.71
N LYS A 39 -17.50 25.66 -4.35
CA LYS A 39 -17.13 26.54 -5.47
C LYS A 39 -16.62 25.69 -6.63
N ASP A 40 -16.79 26.18 -7.86
CA ASP A 40 -16.27 25.49 -9.06
C ASP A 40 -14.74 25.32 -9.05
N SER A 41 -14.05 26.21 -8.32
CA SER A 41 -12.61 26.15 -8.09
C SER A 41 -12.18 25.06 -7.10
N ASP A 42 -13.12 24.47 -6.35
CA ASP A 42 -12.81 23.35 -5.46
C ASP A 42 -12.45 22.10 -6.27
N THR A 43 -11.41 21.42 -5.81
CA THR A 43 -10.80 20.27 -6.46
C THR A 43 -11.15 18.98 -5.74
N ARG A 44 -10.76 17.85 -6.34
CA ARG A 44 -10.95 16.51 -5.80
C ARG A 44 -10.39 16.33 -4.38
N SER A 45 -9.34 17.05 -4.01
CA SER A 45 -8.73 17.01 -2.67
C SER A 45 -9.64 17.58 -1.57
N SER A 46 -10.72 18.29 -1.93
CA SER A 46 -11.69 18.85 -0.99
C SER A 46 -12.85 17.91 -0.63
N VAL A 47 -12.86 16.69 -1.19
CA VAL A 47 -13.85 15.64 -0.94
C VAL A 47 -13.15 14.30 -0.73
N GLY A 48 -13.84 13.31 -0.19
CA GLY A 48 -13.30 11.99 0.09
C GLY A 48 -14.41 10.96 0.24
N PHE A 49 -14.07 9.68 0.04
CA PHE A 49 -15.00 8.60 0.31
C PHE A 49 -15.17 8.40 1.82
N TYR A 50 -16.36 8.03 2.26
CA TYR A 50 -16.61 7.59 3.63
C TYR A 50 -16.10 6.16 3.80
N ASP A 51 -15.64 5.82 5.00
CA ASP A 51 -15.18 4.47 5.33
C ASP A 51 -16.28 3.44 5.05
N SER A 52 -17.53 3.72 5.48
CA SER A 52 -18.71 2.89 5.16
C SER A 52 -18.95 2.69 3.65
N THR A 53 -18.65 3.71 2.84
CA THR A 53 -18.76 3.63 1.37
C THR A 53 -17.63 2.80 0.80
N VAL A 54 -16.39 2.97 1.29
CA VAL A 54 -15.23 2.17 0.88
C VAL A 54 -15.47 0.69 1.16
N GLU A 55 -15.92 0.35 2.36
CA GLU A 55 -16.18 -1.03 2.76
C GLU A 55 -17.31 -1.66 1.95
N TYR A 56 -18.44 -0.95 1.76
CA TYR A 56 -19.51 -1.44 0.91
C TYR A 56 -19.04 -1.69 -0.54
N MET A 57 -18.30 -0.74 -1.12
CA MET A 57 -17.88 -0.84 -2.52
C MET A 57 -16.88 -1.99 -2.73
N ARG A 58 -15.93 -2.18 -1.82
CA ARG A 58 -14.90 -3.23 -1.89
C ARG A 58 -15.42 -4.63 -1.60
N ASN A 59 -16.49 -4.75 -0.82
CA ASN A 59 -17.04 -6.04 -0.42
C ASN A 59 -18.33 -6.37 -1.17
N ASP A 60 -19.45 -5.80 -0.73
CA ASP A 60 -20.79 -6.15 -1.22
C ASP A 60 -21.04 -5.72 -2.67
N TRP A 61 -20.62 -4.51 -3.06
CA TRP A 61 -20.79 -4.03 -4.44
C TRP A 61 -19.95 -4.86 -5.39
N ALA A 62 -18.66 -5.06 -5.09
CA ALA A 62 -17.76 -5.85 -5.91
C ALA A 62 -18.27 -7.28 -6.06
N ALA A 63 -18.65 -7.95 -4.97
CA ALA A 63 -19.20 -9.31 -5.04
C ALA A 63 -20.49 -9.39 -5.88
N LYS A 64 -21.35 -8.36 -5.85
CA LYS A 64 -22.61 -8.34 -6.60
C LYS A 64 -22.40 -8.09 -8.10
N HIS A 65 -21.45 -7.24 -8.49
CA HIS A 65 -21.32 -6.77 -9.87
C HIS A 65 -20.08 -7.32 -10.60
N MET A 66 -19.11 -7.86 -9.86
CA MET A 66 -17.95 -8.57 -10.37
C MET A 66 -18.05 -10.01 -9.93
N THR A 67 -17.76 -10.98 -10.82
CA THR A 67 -17.89 -12.39 -10.41
C THR A 67 -16.75 -12.75 -9.46
N PRO A 68 -17.03 -13.05 -8.18
CA PRO A 68 -15.98 -13.35 -7.23
C PRO A 68 -15.59 -14.84 -7.32
N GLN A 69 -14.32 -15.14 -7.13
CA GLN A 69 -13.80 -16.49 -6.98
C GLN A 69 -12.75 -16.53 -5.88
N GLY A 70 -12.98 -17.42 -4.92
CA GLY A 70 -12.10 -17.66 -3.79
C GLY A 70 -11.00 -18.67 -4.08
N PHE A 71 -9.80 -18.44 -3.53
CA PHE A 71 -8.67 -19.35 -3.64
C PHE A 71 -8.00 -19.54 -2.29
N GLU A 72 -7.82 -20.80 -1.91
CA GLU A 72 -6.96 -21.21 -0.79
C GLU A 72 -5.67 -21.76 -1.37
N THR A 73 -4.53 -21.23 -0.93
CA THR A 73 -3.21 -21.68 -1.38
C THR A 73 -2.32 -21.96 -0.18
N PRO A 74 -1.24 -22.76 -0.34
CA PRO A 74 -0.23 -22.91 0.72
C PRO A 74 0.43 -21.58 1.15
N LYS A 75 0.26 -20.50 0.38
CA LYS A 75 0.84 -19.18 0.64
C LYS A 75 -0.15 -18.21 1.29
N GLY A 76 -1.42 -18.57 1.39
CA GLY A 76 -2.49 -17.72 1.93
C GLY A 76 -3.78 -17.82 1.10
N ASN A 77 -4.79 -17.11 1.55
CA ASN A 77 -6.10 -17.04 0.89
C ASN A 77 -6.22 -15.73 0.11
N VAL A 78 -6.96 -15.76 -0.99
CA VAL A 78 -7.28 -14.55 -1.76
C VAL A 78 -8.68 -14.65 -2.35
N MET A 79 -9.38 -13.52 -2.38
CA MET A 79 -10.60 -13.33 -3.15
C MET A 79 -10.25 -12.56 -4.42
N LEU A 80 -10.59 -13.13 -5.58
CA LEU A 80 -10.42 -12.47 -6.87
C LEU A 80 -11.79 -12.11 -7.45
N TYR A 81 -11.86 -10.95 -8.10
CA TYR A 81 -13.05 -10.44 -8.76
C TYR A 81 -12.80 -10.35 -10.26
N HIS A 82 -13.66 -10.98 -11.05
CA HIS A 82 -13.62 -10.89 -12.51
C HIS A 82 -14.24 -9.57 -12.96
N ASN A 83 -13.44 -8.77 -13.68
CA ASN A 83 -13.94 -7.61 -14.39
C ASN A 83 -14.35 -8.00 -15.81
N LYS A 84 -15.64 -7.80 -16.14
CA LYS A 84 -16.21 -8.17 -17.43
C LYS A 84 -15.66 -7.37 -18.61
N SER A 85 -15.34 -6.09 -18.44
CA SER A 85 -14.94 -5.21 -19.55
C SER A 85 -13.49 -5.44 -19.96
N SER A 86 -12.57 -5.59 -19.02
CA SER A 86 -11.18 -5.93 -19.30
C SER A 86 -10.93 -7.42 -19.44
N ASN A 87 -11.88 -8.24 -19.02
CA ASN A 87 -11.78 -9.69 -18.99
C ASN A 87 -10.57 -10.20 -18.20
N THR A 88 -10.42 -9.68 -16.98
CA THR A 88 -9.28 -9.95 -16.10
C THR A 88 -9.73 -10.18 -14.67
N TRP A 89 -8.86 -10.78 -13.87
CA TRP A 89 -9.09 -11.10 -12.47
C TRP A 89 -8.24 -10.23 -11.57
N HIS A 90 -8.84 -9.70 -10.52
CA HIS A 90 -8.25 -8.68 -9.66
C HIS A 90 -8.46 -9.02 -8.19
N SER A 91 -7.43 -8.87 -7.36
CA SER A 91 -7.64 -8.82 -5.91
C SER A 91 -8.42 -7.56 -5.52
N THR A 92 -9.07 -7.55 -4.36
CA THR A 92 -9.83 -6.37 -3.86
C THR A 92 -9.02 -5.07 -3.91
N ASP A 93 -7.73 -5.16 -3.58
CA ASP A 93 -6.79 -4.03 -3.54
C ASP A 93 -6.44 -3.46 -4.92
N ALA A 94 -6.71 -4.21 -5.99
CA ALA A 94 -6.54 -3.75 -7.36
C ALA A 94 -7.78 -3.01 -7.90
N LEU A 95 -8.81 -2.80 -7.08
CA LEU A 95 -10.04 -2.16 -7.51
C LEU A 95 -10.16 -0.74 -6.97
N ASP A 96 -10.49 0.21 -7.85
CA ASP A 96 -10.79 1.59 -7.50
C ASP A 96 -12.29 1.86 -7.52
N ILE A 97 -12.72 2.69 -6.56
CA ILE A 97 -14.05 3.31 -6.57
C ILE A 97 -13.99 4.51 -7.51
N ASP A 98 -14.94 4.54 -8.44
CA ASP A 98 -15.05 5.59 -9.44
C ASP A 98 -16.50 6.01 -9.63
N HIS A 99 -16.70 7.17 -10.23
CA HIS A 99 -18.03 7.69 -10.52
C HIS A 99 -18.52 7.26 -11.90
N VAL A 100 -19.78 6.80 -11.98
CA VAL A 100 -20.42 6.42 -13.26
C VAL A 100 -20.58 7.65 -14.16
N LYS A 101 -20.99 8.77 -13.58
CA LYS A 101 -20.95 10.10 -14.19
C LYS A 101 -19.88 10.94 -13.51
N PRO A 102 -19.12 11.76 -14.25
CA PRO A 102 -18.15 12.69 -13.70
C PRO A 102 -18.69 13.42 -12.49
N TRP A 103 -17.95 13.37 -11.39
CA TRP A 103 -18.46 13.80 -10.10
C TRP A 103 -18.87 15.28 -10.11
N LYS A 104 -18.20 16.13 -10.88
CA LYS A 104 -18.60 17.54 -11.10
C LYS A 104 -19.93 17.67 -11.84
N GLU A 105 -20.15 16.87 -12.89
CA GLU A 105 -21.45 16.83 -13.59
C GLU A 105 -22.56 16.32 -12.66
N HIS A 106 -22.25 15.33 -11.82
CA HIS A 106 -23.18 14.83 -10.81
C HIS A 106 -23.51 15.90 -9.78
N PHE A 107 -22.53 16.69 -9.33
CA PHE A 107 -22.73 17.79 -8.40
C PHE A 107 -23.62 18.88 -9.00
N ASP A 108 -23.39 19.26 -10.25
CA ASP A 108 -24.23 20.20 -11.00
C ASP A 108 -25.66 19.68 -11.11
N ALA A 109 -25.81 18.40 -11.48
CA ALA A 109 -27.09 17.73 -11.58
C ALA A 109 -27.81 17.65 -10.22
N LEU A 110 -27.09 17.60 -9.11
CA LEU A 110 -27.63 17.59 -7.74
C LEU A 110 -27.78 19.00 -7.13
N GLY A 111 -27.26 20.04 -7.78
CA GLY A 111 -27.28 21.41 -7.27
C GLY A 111 -26.53 21.55 -5.94
N VAL A 112 -25.36 20.90 -5.81
CA VAL A 112 -24.51 20.96 -4.62
C VAL A 112 -24.18 22.41 -4.26
N LYS A 113 -24.45 22.82 -3.00
CA LYS A 113 -24.20 24.20 -2.53
C LYS A 113 -23.11 24.31 -1.47
N THR A 114 -22.91 23.25 -0.70
CA THR A 114 -22.03 23.25 0.47
C THR A 114 -21.04 22.10 0.38
N HIS A 115 -19.94 22.17 1.13
CA HIS A 115 -19.03 21.02 1.21
C HIS A 115 -19.69 19.78 1.82
N ALA A 116 -20.63 19.94 2.76
CA ALA A 116 -21.38 18.78 3.26
C ALA A 116 -22.20 18.12 2.14
N ASP A 117 -22.87 18.90 1.29
CA ASP A 117 -23.58 18.36 0.13
C ASP A 117 -22.60 17.71 -0.86
N ALA A 118 -21.43 18.31 -1.07
CA ALA A 118 -20.40 17.79 -1.97
C ALA A 118 -19.90 16.43 -1.49
N HIS A 119 -19.57 16.29 -0.20
CA HIS A 119 -19.18 15.00 0.37
C HIS A 119 -20.30 13.95 0.24
N LYS A 120 -21.56 14.32 0.50
CA LYS A 120 -22.69 13.39 0.34
C LYS A 120 -22.86 12.96 -1.12
N ALA A 121 -22.85 13.90 -2.05
CA ALA A 121 -22.96 13.64 -3.48
C ALA A 121 -21.77 12.83 -4.03
N TYR A 122 -20.58 13.03 -3.48
CA TYR A 122 -19.39 12.27 -3.83
C TYR A 122 -19.50 10.79 -3.40
N ASN A 123 -20.25 10.52 -2.35
CA ASN A 123 -20.50 9.19 -1.79
C ASN A 123 -21.86 8.59 -2.18
N ASP A 124 -22.54 9.18 -3.18
CA ASP A 124 -23.80 8.67 -3.67
C ASP A 124 -23.59 7.34 -4.40
N VAL A 125 -23.88 6.21 -3.73
CA VAL A 125 -23.61 4.86 -4.24
C VAL A 125 -24.38 4.54 -5.53
N SER A 126 -25.41 5.32 -5.86
CA SER A 126 -26.12 5.21 -7.14
C SER A 126 -25.31 5.73 -8.34
N ASN A 127 -24.26 6.53 -8.08
CA ASN A 127 -23.33 7.04 -9.07
C ASN A 127 -21.92 6.46 -8.90
N LEU A 128 -21.74 5.36 -8.15
CA LEU A 128 -20.45 4.72 -7.95
C LEU A 128 -20.34 3.38 -8.68
N ARG A 129 -19.11 3.03 -9.03
CA ARG A 129 -18.71 1.73 -9.59
C ARG A 129 -17.35 1.30 -9.08
N MET A 130 -17.03 0.02 -9.21
CA MET A 130 -15.67 -0.51 -9.09
C MET A 130 -15.12 -0.89 -10.46
N LEU A 131 -13.85 -0.60 -10.68
CA LEU A 131 -13.09 -1.05 -11.85
C LEU A 131 -11.62 -1.30 -11.49
N PRO A 132 -10.84 -1.99 -12.34
CA PRO A 132 -9.42 -2.17 -12.09
C PRO A 132 -8.70 -0.83 -12.06
N ALA A 133 -7.89 -0.64 -11.04
CA ALA A 133 -6.98 0.46 -10.81
C ALA A 133 -6.30 0.98 -12.07
N VAL A 134 -5.65 0.06 -12.79
CA VAL A 134 -4.86 0.38 -13.97
C VAL A 134 -5.74 0.86 -15.13
N VAL A 135 -6.98 0.36 -15.26
CA VAL A 135 -7.95 0.88 -16.23
C VAL A 135 -8.38 2.28 -15.84
N ASN A 136 -8.63 2.52 -14.55
CA ASN A 136 -9.06 3.82 -14.05
C ASN A 136 -7.99 4.90 -14.27
N ARG A 137 -6.72 4.57 -14.01
CA ARG A 137 -5.58 5.48 -14.17
C ARG A 137 -5.28 5.78 -15.63
N ALA A 138 -5.22 4.74 -16.45
CA ALA A 138 -4.95 4.86 -17.87
C ALA A 138 -6.24 5.08 -18.68
N ARG A 139 -7.28 5.70 -18.09
CA ARG A 139 -8.63 5.82 -18.67
C ARG A 139 -8.61 6.33 -20.10
N ASP A 140 -7.95 7.46 -20.36
CA ASP A 140 -7.79 8.00 -21.71
C ASP A 140 -7.21 6.96 -22.68
N SER A 141 -6.15 6.24 -22.28
CA SER A 141 -5.51 5.24 -23.13
C SER A 141 -6.39 4.00 -23.31
N ALA A 142 -6.95 3.49 -22.22
CA ALA A 142 -7.81 2.31 -22.18
C ALA A 142 -9.06 2.55 -23.05
N ASP A 143 -9.74 3.67 -22.83
CA ASP A 143 -10.95 4.06 -23.55
C ASP A 143 -10.66 4.31 -25.01
N ASN A 144 -9.54 4.94 -25.37
CA ASN A 144 -9.18 5.12 -26.77
C ASN A 144 -8.96 3.77 -27.47
N VAL A 145 -8.25 2.83 -26.86
CA VAL A 145 -8.02 1.50 -27.46
C VAL A 145 -9.33 0.71 -27.53
N TYR A 146 -10.09 0.67 -26.42
CA TYR A 146 -11.34 -0.06 -26.34
C TYR A 146 -12.40 0.47 -27.31
N ASN A 147 -12.63 1.79 -27.34
CA ASN A 147 -13.64 2.40 -28.19
C ASN A 147 -13.27 2.35 -29.68
N THR A 148 -11.98 2.36 -30.01
CA THR A 148 -11.52 2.30 -31.41
C THR A 148 -11.54 0.86 -31.95
N TYR A 149 -11.13 -0.12 -31.15
CA TYR A 149 -10.87 -1.49 -31.64
C TYR A 149 -11.82 -2.56 -31.08
N GLY A 150 -12.46 -2.30 -29.93
CA GLY A 150 -13.37 -3.24 -29.27
C GLY A 150 -12.67 -4.24 -28.32
N ALA A 151 -13.47 -4.85 -27.44
CA ALA A 151 -13.02 -5.73 -26.35
C ALA A 151 -12.28 -7.00 -26.81
N ASP A 152 -12.58 -7.53 -28.01
CA ASP A 152 -11.98 -8.78 -28.50
C ASP A 152 -10.75 -8.56 -29.40
N SER A 153 -10.37 -7.29 -29.61
CA SER A 153 -9.31 -6.90 -30.54
C SER A 153 -7.91 -7.31 -30.05
N PRO A 154 -6.98 -7.60 -30.98
CA PRO A 154 -5.57 -7.80 -30.64
C PRO A 154 -4.96 -6.62 -29.88
N GLN A 155 -5.36 -5.38 -30.22
CA GLN A 155 -4.88 -4.16 -29.58
C GLN A 155 -5.31 -4.09 -28.12
N TRP A 156 -6.57 -4.40 -27.83
CA TRP A 156 -7.05 -4.46 -26.45
C TRP A 156 -6.35 -5.57 -25.67
N LYS A 157 -6.22 -6.76 -26.25
CA LYS A 157 -5.51 -7.89 -25.63
C LYS A 157 -4.04 -7.57 -25.33
N GLN A 158 -3.36 -6.89 -26.24
CA GLN A 158 -1.99 -6.41 -26.01
C GLN A 158 -1.95 -5.39 -24.87
N TRP A 159 -2.85 -4.39 -24.90
CA TRP A 159 -2.93 -3.36 -23.85
C TRP A 159 -3.12 -3.98 -22.46
N VAL A 160 -4.02 -4.97 -22.37
CA VAL A 160 -4.27 -5.78 -21.15
C VAL A 160 -3.02 -6.58 -20.77
N SER A 161 -2.40 -7.29 -21.71
CA SER A 161 -1.22 -8.12 -21.45
C SER A 161 -0.04 -7.29 -20.92
N GLU A 162 0.22 -6.11 -21.47
CA GLU A 162 1.32 -5.23 -21.03
C GLU A 162 1.13 -4.76 -19.57
N ARG A 163 -0.12 -4.56 -19.15
CA ARG A 163 -0.48 -3.94 -17.86
C ARG A 163 -0.80 -4.93 -16.75
N PHE A 164 -1.38 -6.07 -17.09
CA PHE A 164 -1.79 -7.09 -16.11
C PHE A 164 -0.96 -8.38 -16.20
N GLY A 165 -0.31 -8.63 -17.33
CA GLY A 165 0.47 -9.85 -17.55
C GLY A 165 1.74 -9.88 -16.70
N PHE A 166 2.21 -11.09 -16.40
CA PHE A 166 3.51 -11.33 -15.78
C PHE A 166 4.01 -12.68 -16.28
N ASP A 167 5.29 -12.79 -16.64
CA ASP A 167 5.90 -14.07 -16.99
C ASP A 167 6.80 -14.54 -15.85
N ALA A 168 6.32 -15.51 -15.07
CA ALA A 168 7.07 -16.08 -13.95
C ALA A 168 8.32 -16.87 -14.39
N LYS A 169 8.46 -17.18 -15.68
CA LYS A 169 9.61 -17.91 -16.25
C LYS A 169 10.61 -17.00 -16.95
N ALA A 170 10.25 -15.74 -17.20
CA ALA A 170 11.16 -14.77 -17.78
C ALA A 170 12.27 -14.40 -16.78
N ASP A 171 13.41 -13.98 -17.33
CA ASP A 171 14.49 -13.39 -16.55
C ASP A 171 14.18 -11.91 -16.30
N HIS A 172 14.12 -11.54 -15.02
CA HIS A 172 13.82 -10.17 -14.57
C HIS A 172 15.07 -9.60 -13.90
N PRO A 173 15.95 -8.91 -14.65
CA PRO A 173 17.27 -8.54 -14.17
C PRO A 173 17.18 -7.59 -12.97
N SER A 174 17.99 -7.85 -11.95
CA SER A 174 18.10 -6.99 -10.77
C SER A 174 18.52 -5.56 -11.14
N PHE A 175 17.94 -4.58 -10.44
CA PHE A 175 18.38 -3.18 -10.51
C PHE A 175 19.84 -3.05 -10.05
N ASP A 176 20.63 -2.29 -10.80
CA ASP A 176 22.04 -2.01 -10.56
C ASP A 176 22.20 -0.50 -10.35
N ASP A 177 22.41 -0.11 -9.09
CA ASP A 177 22.57 1.29 -8.69
C ASP A 177 23.76 1.99 -9.41
N SER A 178 24.69 1.25 -10.01
CA SER A 178 25.80 1.86 -10.75
C SER A 178 25.45 2.23 -12.19
N THR A 179 24.44 1.59 -12.79
CA THR A 179 24.12 1.74 -14.22
C THR A 179 22.67 2.16 -14.50
N ASP A 180 21.74 1.91 -13.57
CA ASP A 180 20.32 2.12 -13.77
C ASP A 180 19.78 3.42 -13.15
N LEU A 181 20.59 4.16 -12.39
CA LEU A 181 20.20 5.47 -11.86
C LEU A 181 19.90 6.46 -13.00
N ALA A 182 18.90 7.32 -12.81
CA ALA A 182 18.60 8.32 -13.82
C ALA A 182 19.76 9.30 -14.06
N ARG A 183 19.85 9.73 -15.32
CA ARG A 183 20.83 10.74 -15.72
C ARG A 183 20.47 12.08 -15.11
N ARG A 184 21.40 12.66 -14.37
CA ARG A 184 21.28 14.04 -13.88
C ARG A 184 21.26 15.00 -15.07
N THR A 185 20.36 15.97 -15.03
CA THR A 185 20.30 17.05 -16.00
C THR A 185 20.86 18.31 -15.38
N LYS A 186 21.38 19.23 -16.20
CA LYS A 186 21.81 20.54 -15.73
C LYS A 186 20.69 21.25 -14.95
N THR A 187 19.46 21.17 -15.45
CA THR A 187 18.27 21.77 -14.83
C THR A 187 17.96 21.21 -13.44
N THR A 188 18.11 19.90 -13.20
CA THR A 188 17.86 19.32 -11.87
C THR A 188 18.98 19.58 -10.88
N MET A 189 20.22 19.72 -11.36
CA MET A 189 21.38 20.02 -10.51
C MET A 189 21.47 21.50 -10.10
N GLU A 190 20.95 22.42 -10.91
CA GLU A 190 21.01 23.87 -10.62
C GLU A 190 19.77 24.38 -9.87
N LYS A 191 18.69 23.62 -9.85
CA LYS A 191 17.46 23.99 -9.13
C LYS A 191 17.59 23.62 -7.65
N GLY A 192 17.57 24.64 -6.78
CA GLY A 192 17.49 24.45 -5.33
C GLY A 192 16.21 23.71 -4.92
N TRP A 193 16.28 22.99 -3.80
CA TRP A 193 15.18 22.24 -3.24
C TRP A 193 15.29 22.21 -1.70
N GLU A 194 14.15 22.35 -1.01
CA GLU A 194 14.07 22.28 0.44
C GLU A 194 13.05 21.22 0.88
N PRO A 195 13.17 20.63 2.10
CA PRO A 195 12.22 19.62 2.58
C PRO A 195 10.74 20.05 2.53
N ASP A 196 10.47 21.34 2.68
CA ASP A 196 9.12 21.91 2.64
C ASP A 196 8.54 21.96 1.22
N ASP A 197 9.36 21.84 0.16
CA ASP A 197 8.88 21.60 -1.20
C ASP A 197 8.23 20.22 -1.34
N GLY A 198 8.56 19.30 -0.43
CA GLY A 198 8.01 17.96 -0.35
C GLY A 198 8.23 17.13 -1.62
N ARG A 199 7.27 16.26 -1.93
CA ARG A 199 7.36 15.33 -3.06
C ARG A 199 7.03 15.97 -4.41
N LYS A 200 6.61 17.23 -4.41
CA LYS A 200 6.06 17.90 -5.59
C LYS A 200 7.10 18.00 -6.71
N GLY A 201 6.79 17.36 -7.84
CA GLY A 201 7.68 17.34 -9.01
C GLY A 201 8.86 16.37 -8.90
N LEU A 202 8.88 15.47 -7.91
CA LEU A 202 9.78 14.32 -7.83
C LEU A 202 9.09 13.09 -8.42
N SER A 203 9.81 12.25 -9.15
CA SER A 203 9.25 11.10 -9.86
C SER A 203 10.12 9.87 -9.75
N PHE A 204 9.49 8.68 -9.73
CA PHE A 204 10.22 7.46 -9.99
C PHE A 204 10.82 7.46 -11.39
N ASP A 205 12.07 7.03 -11.47
CA ASP A 205 12.83 6.95 -12.71
C ASP A 205 12.36 5.77 -13.56
N ALA A 206 12.57 5.84 -14.87
CA ALA A 206 12.13 4.81 -15.80
C ALA A 206 12.71 3.42 -15.47
N ALA A 207 13.97 3.34 -15.01
CA ALA A 207 14.57 2.09 -14.59
C ALA A 207 14.02 1.58 -13.25
N VAL A 208 13.56 2.47 -12.37
CA VAL A 208 12.86 2.10 -11.13
C VAL A 208 11.46 1.54 -11.47
N VAL A 209 10.69 2.25 -12.30
CA VAL A 209 9.34 1.83 -12.72
C VAL A 209 9.37 0.59 -13.62
N GLY A 210 10.45 0.36 -14.35
CA GLY A 210 10.62 -0.82 -15.20
C GLY A 210 11.40 -1.94 -14.49
N LYS A 211 12.72 -1.81 -14.50
CA LYS A 211 13.64 -2.89 -14.09
C LYS A 211 13.54 -3.24 -12.61
N TRP A 212 13.56 -2.24 -11.72
CA TRP A 212 13.43 -2.49 -10.29
C TRP A 212 12.06 -3.10 -9.97
N TYR A 213 10.97 -2.51 -10.48
CA TYR A 213 9.61 -2.99 -10.26
C TYR A 213 9.43 -4.46 -10.68
N GLU A 214 9.85 -4.84 -11.90
CA GLU A 214 9.73 -6.22 -12.39
C GLU A 214 10.63 -7.19 -11.60
N SER A 215 11.84 -6.79 -11.23
CA SER A 215 12.70 -7.60 -10.35
C SER A 215 12.08 -7.82 -8.97
N GLN A 216 11.43 -6.79 -8.40
CA GLN A 216 10.73 -6.92 -7.14
C GLN A 216 9.46 -7.76 -7.27
N LEU A 217 8.71 -7.66 -8.37
CA LEU A 217 7.59 -8.55 -8.66
C LEU A 217 8.05 -10.01 -8.68
N GLN A 218 9.18 -10.31 -9.31
CA GLN A 218 9.75 -11.66 -9.31
C GLN A 218 10.08 -12.14 -7.89
N LYS A 219 10.63 -11.28 -7.04
CA LYS A 219 10.91 -11.62 -5.62
C LYS A 219 9.64 -11.83 -4.80
N GLN A 220 8.59 -11.05 -5.08
CA GLN A 220 7.31 -11.11 -4.37
C GLN A 220 6.35 -12.17 -4.94
N TYR A 221 6.66 -12.76 -6.09
CA TYR A 221 5.85 -13.81 -6.71
C TYR A 221 5.65 -14.97 -5.74
N ALA A 222 4.38 -15.27 -5.44
CA ALA A 222 4.00 -16.26 -4.45
C ALA A 222 3.57 -17.58 -5.11
N CYS A 223 2.61 -17.50 -6.03
CA CYS A 223 2.05 -18.66 -6.74
C CYS A 223 1.18 -18.22 -7.92
N THR A 224 0.67 -19.20 -8.65
CA THR A 224 -0.33 -19.02 -9.71
C THR A 224 -1.58 -19.82 -9.35
N VAL A 225 -2.75 -19.24 -9.58
CA VAL A 225 -4.04 -19.91 -9.45
C VAL A 225 -4.76 -19.95 -10.79
N GLU A 226 -5.62 -20.95 -10.96
CA GLU A 226 -6.41 -21.11 -12.19
C GLU A 226 -7.84 -20.60 -11.96
N ALA A 227 -8.13 -19.41 -12.47
CA ALA A 227 -9.45 -18.80 -12.40
C ALA A 227 -10.34 -19.24 -13.57
N THR A 228 -11.64 -19.38 -13.32
CA THR A 228 -12.60 -19.87 -14.33
C THR A 228 -13.46 -18.73 -14.80
N HIS A 229 -13.31 -18.35 -16.07
CA HIS A 229 -14.03 -17.24 -16.66
C HIS A 229 -15.56 -17.47 -16.59
N PRO A 230 -16.34 -16.52 -16.04
CA PRO A 230 -17.75 -16.77 -15.73
C PRO A 230 -18.66 -16.96 -16.94
N THR A 231 -18.32 -16.38 -18.10
CA THR A 231 -19.15 -16.47 -19.31
C THR A 231 -18.73 -17.60 -20.24
N SER A 232 -17.43 -17.86 -20.37
CA SER A 232 -16.90 -18.85 -21.33
C SER A 232 -16.53 -20.18 -20.69
N GLY A 233 -16.36 -20.23 -19.37
CA GLY A 233 -15.81 -21.39 -18.65
C GLY A 233 -14.31 -21.62 -18.91
N ALA A 234 -13.66 -20.76 -19.69
CA ALA A 234 -12.25 -20.86 -19.98
C ALA A 234 -11.40 -20.68 -18.71
N LYS A 235 -10.28 -21.39 -18.65
CA LYS A 235 -9.32 -21.28 -17.57
C LYS A 235 -8.30 -20.21 -17.87
N GLN A 236 -8.00 -19.37 -16.87
CA GLN A 236 -7.00 -18.32 -16.95
C GLN A 236 -6.05 -18.46 -15.75
N GLU A 237 -4.74 -18.45 -16.03
CA GLU A 237 -3.73 -18.34 -15.00
C GLU A 237 -3.71 -16.92 -14.44
N VAL A 238 -3.75 -16.81 -13.12
CA VAL A 238 -3.63 -15.54 -12.40
C VAL A 238 -2.46 -15.64 -11.44
N HIS A 239 -1.45 -14.78 -11.65
CA HIS A 239 -0.26 -14.72 -10.82
C HIS A 239 -0.52 -13.88 -9.57
N LEU A 240 -0.14 -14.42 -8.42
CA LEU A 240 -0.31 -13.80 -7.12
C LEU A 240 1.04 -13.43 -6.52
N PHE A 241 1.07 -12.26 -5.89
CA PHE A 241 2.26 -11.65 -5.30
C PHE A 241 2.00 -11.33 -3.83
N ARG A 242 3.05 -11.31 -3.02
CA ARG A 242 2.96 -10.81 -1.65
C ARG A 242 3.14 -9.30 -1.61
N CYS A 243 2.18 -8.61 -1.00
CA CYS A 243 2.39 -7.23 -0.57
C CYS A 243 3.50 -7.19 0.50
N ALA A 244 4.54 -6.38 0.31
CA ALA A 244 5.65 -6.31 1.25
C ALA A 244 5.25 -5.73 2.62
N ALA A 245 4.22 -4.87 2.66
CA ALA A 245 3.74 -4.24 3.90
C ALA A 245 2.74 -5.10 4.67
N SER A 246 1.78 -5.73 3.98
CA SER A 246 0.68 -6.51 4.61
C SER A 246 0.88 -8.02 4.57
N GLY A 247 1.79 -8.53 3.75
CA GLY A 247 1.97 -9.98 3.48
C GLY A 247 0.84 -10.63 2.67
N GLN A 248 -0.24 -9.89 2.39
CA GLN A 248 -1.41 -10.38 1.67
C GLN A 248 -1.07 -10.79 0.24
N LEU A 249 -1.81 -11.78 -0.26
CA LEU A 249 -1.78 -12.15 -1.66
C LEU A 249 -2.62 -11.16 -2.47
N CYS A 250 -2.01 -10.58 -3.49
CA CYS A 250 -2.68 -9.67 -4.41
C CYS A 250 -2.25 -9.93 -5.86
N THR A 251 -2.99 -9.35 -6.80
CA THR A 251 -2.65 -9.35 -8.23
C THR A 251 -1.61 -8.26 -8.52
N ARG A 252 -0.88 -8.37 -9.63
CA ARG A 252 0.18 -7.41 -10.04
C ARG A 252 -0.28 -5.96 -9.95
N ASP A 253 -1.47 -5.70 -10.45
CA ASP A 253 -2.10 -4.39 -10.55
C ASP A 253 -2.61 -3.82 -9.22
N ALA A 254 -2.53 -4.59 -8.14
CA ALA A 254 -2.69 -4.08 -6.78
C ALA A 254 -1.40 -3.51 -6.20
N LEU A 255 -0.23 -3.75 -6.83
CA LEU A 255 1.07 -3.36 -6.29
C LEU A 255 1.57 -2.06 -6.90
N ASP A 256 1.84 -1.10 -6.03
CA ASP A 256 2.56 0.15 -6.34
C ASP A 256 3.92 0.18 -5.62
N ILE A 257 4.79 1.09 -6.07
CA ILE A 257 6.05 1.41 -5.38
C ILE A 257 5.74 2.38 -4.23
N ASP A 258 6.22 2.06 -3.03
CA ASP A 258 6.14 2.91 -1.85
C ASP A 258 7.51 3.02 -1.16
N HIS A 259 7.70 4.09 -0.39
CA HIS A 259 8.85 4.24 0.48
C HIS A 259 8.63 3.49 1.79
N GLU A 260 9.61 2.72 2.25
CA GLU A 260 9.58 2.07 3.56
C GLU A 260 9.64 3.11 4.69
N LEU A 261 10.50 4.11 4.55
CA LEU A 261 10.50 5.32 5.36
C LEU A 261 9.83 6.46 4.59
N PRO A 262 8.82 7.14 5.18
CA PRO A 262 8.19 8.29 4.54
C PRO A 262 9.21 9.31 4.03
N PHE A 263 9.04 9.74 2.79
CA PHE A 263 10.00 10.61 2.13
C PHE A 263 10.24 11.91 2.92
N GLU A 264 9.27 12.44 3.65
CA GLU A 264 9.42 13.65 4.48
C GLU A 264 10.46 13.45 5.59
N ILE A 265 10.55 12.24 6.13
CA ILE A 265 11.55 11.87 7.13
C ILE A 265 12.91 11.74 6.45
N LEU A 266 12.96 11.05 5.31
CA LEU A 266 14.18 10.86 4.52
C LEU A 266 14.76 12.20 4.05
N ALA A 267 13.93 13.08 3.51
CA ALA A 267 14.24 14.43 3.06
C ALA A 267 14.90 15.26 4.17
N LYS A 268 14.31 15.27 5.37
CA LYS A 268 14.89 15.99 6.52
C LYS A 268 16.21 15.38 6.97
N ALA A 269 16.35 14.06 6.88
CA ALA A 269 17.61 13.38 7.19
C ALA A 269 18.70 13.68 6.15
N MET A 270 18.35 13.70 4.86
CA MET A 270 19.24 14.01 3.74
C MET A 270 19.93 15.36 3.91
N MET A 271 19.22 16.38 4.40
CA MET A 271 19.79 17.72 4.65
C MET A 271 20.98 17.73 5.63
N LYS A 272 21.12 16.70 6.48
CA LYS A 272 22.28 16.57 7.38
C LYS A 272 23.56 16.19 6.64
N HIS A 273 23.44 15.71 5.41
CA HIS A 273 24.54 15.18 4.60
C HIS A 273 24.86 16.06 3.37
N THR A 274 24.12 17.15 3.16
CA THR A 274 24.40 18.12 2.10
C THR A 274 25.55 19.04 2.48
N GLN A 275 26.42 19.36 1.52
CA GLN A 275 27.42 20.42 1.69
C GLN A 275 26.69 21.76 1.88
N ASP A 276 27.08 22.49 2.94
CA ASP A 276 26.55 23.81 3.30
C ASP A 276 25.04 23.86 3.65
N GLY A 277 24.41 22.70 3.89
CA GLY A 277 22.99 22.64 4.25
C GLY A 277 22.03 22.95 3.10
N THR A 278 22.49 22.88 1.85
CA THR A 278 21.69 23.15 0.66
C THR A 278 21.51 21.89 -0.19
N ALA A 279 20.27 21.60 -0.60
CA ALA A 279 19.96 20.49 -1.50
C ALA A 279 19.51 21.02 -2.87
N THR A 280 19.73 20.20 -3.89
CA THR A 280 19.22 20.42 -5.24
C THR A 280 18.07 19.46 -5.52
N LYS A 281 17.25 19.76 -6.54
CA LYS A 281 16.20 18.85 -7.01
C LYS A 281 16.77 17.49 -7.41
N ALA A 282 18.03 17.44 -7.90
CA ALA A 282 18.72 16.17 -8.17
C ALA A 282 18.95 15.35 -6.90
N ASN A 283 19.35 15.96 -5.78
CA ASN A 283 19.52 15.24 -4.52
C ASN A 283 18.18 14.68 -4.00
N ALA A 284 17.12 15.48 -4.09
CA ALA A 284 15.78 15.03 -3.72
C ALA A 284 15.29 13.88 -4.60
N LEU A 285 15.55 13.92 -5.91
CA LEU A 285 15.25 12.82 -6.84
C LEU A 285 16.04 11.56 -6.51
N ASP A 286 17.33 11.66 -6.17
CA ASP A 286 18.15 10.52 -5.75
C ASP A 286 17.55 9.87 -4.50
N ALA A 287 17.23 10.65 -3.47
CA ALA A 287 16.63 10.15 -2.23
C ALA A 287 15.23 9.55 -2.47
N TYR A 288 14.47 10.13 -3.39
CA TYR A 288 13.14 9.63 -3.76
C TYR A 288 13.21 8.32 -4.55
N ASN A 289 14.29 8.08 -5.29
CA ASN A 289 14.53 6.85 -6.07
C ASN A 289 15.45 5.85 -5.36
N GLU A 290 15.79 6.09 -4.09
CA GLU A 290 16.68 5.24 -3.30
C GLU A 290 16.08 3.85 -3.12
N THR A 291 16.55 2.89 -3.92
CA THR A 291 15.94 1.57 -4.07
C THR A 291 16.00 0.73 -2.79
N SER A 292 16.93 1.02 -1.89
CA SER A 292 16.99 0.41 -0.55
C SER A 292 15.87 0.87 0.38
N ASN A 293 15.21 2.00 0.07
CA ASN A 293 14.05 2.52 0.78
C ASN A 293 12.74 2.27 0.02
N LEU A 294 12.75 1.50 -1.07
CA LEU A 294 11.54 1.19 -1.84
C LEU A 294 11.02 -0.21 -1.55
N ARG A 295 9.70 -0.37 -1.64
CA ARG A 295 8.99 -1.66 -1.49
C ARG A 295 7.76 -1.73 -2.38
N LEU A 296 7.33 -2.94 -2.74
CA LEU A 296 6.05 -3.16 -3.43
C LEU A 296 4.94 -3.34 -2.41
N VAL A 297 3.93 -2.48 -2.44
CA VAL A 297 2.82 -2.51 -1.49
C VAL A 297 1.48 -2.53 -2.19
N GLY A 298 0.54 -3.26 -1.59
CA GLY A 298 -0.87 -3.24 -1.95
C GLY A 298 -1.45 -1.84 -1.77
N ARG A 299 -2.29 -1.39 -2.69
CA ARG A 299 -2.89 -0.05 -2.64
C ARG A 299 -3.71 0.21 -1.36
N SER A 300 -4.24 -0.82 -0.72
CA SER A 300 -4.97 -0.70 0.55
C SER A 300 -4.11 -0.21 1.72
N VAL A 301 -2.81 -0.50 1.68
CA VAL A 301 -1.82 -0.17 2.75
C VAL A 301 -0.73 0.78 2.28
N ASN A 302 -0.82 1.23 1.03
CA ASN A 302 0.04 2.25 0.46
C ASN A 302 -0.16 3.56 1.26
N SER A 303 0.90 4.08 1.87
CA SER A 303 0.83 5.28 2.73
C SER A 303 0.98 6.59 1.94
N SER A 304 1.09 6.50 0.62
CA SER A 304 1.67 7.54 -0.22
C SER A 304 0.92 7.68 -1.54
N HIS A 305 -0.41 7.45 -1.52
CA HIS A 305 -1.39 7.68 -2.60
C HIS A 305 -1.26 9.01 -3.39
N GLU A 306 -0.35 9.91 -2.99
CA GLU A 306 0.12 11.07 -3.75
C GLU A 306 0.96 10.73 -5.00
N PHE A 307 1.39 9.47 -5.20
CA PHE A 307 2.43 9.08 -6.16
C PHE A 307 2.12 9.25 -7.65
N GLU A 308 0.90 9.55 -8.00
CA GLU A 308 0.55 9.83 -9.38
C GLU A 308 0.47 11.31 -9.64
N LEU A 309 0.63 12.18 -8.64
CA LEU A 309 0.38 13.59 -8.83
C LEU A 309 1.59 14.33 -9.45
N ASN A 310 1.32 15.16 -10.45
CA ASN A 310 2.23 16.04 -11.16
C ASN A 310 2.46 17.35 -10.37
N GLU A 311 3.18 18.32 -10.95
CA GLU A 311 3.47 19.61 -10.30
C GLU A 311 2.20 20.46 -9.99
N GLN A 312 1.01 20.03 -10.44
CA GLN A 312 -0.29 20.65 -10.22
C GLN A 312 -1.18 19.87 -9.22
N MET A 313 -0.66 18.79 -8.62
CA MET A 313 -1.43 17.83 -7.81
C MET A 313 -2.49 17.05 -8.62
N GLU A 314 -2.22 16.73 -9.88
CA GLU A 314 -3.08 15.96 -10.79
C GLU A 314 -2.36 14.68 -11.24
N PHE A 315 -3.06 13.59 -11.57
CA PHE A 315 -2.44 12.33 -11.99
C PHE A 315 -1.45 12.51 -13.19
N ARG A 316 -0.45 11.64 -13.34
CA ARG A 316 0.72 11.80 -14.26
C ARG A 316 0.44 11.44 -15.70
N ASP A 317 -0.50 10.55 -15.92
CA ASP A 317 -1.21 10.55 -17.19
C ASP A 317 -1.93 11.89 -17.27
N LYS A 318 -1.92 12.55 -18.43
CA LYS A 318 -2.70 13.78 -18.61
C LYS A 318 -4.17 13.44 -18.39
N GLU A 319 -4.66 13.43 -17.16
CA GLU A 319 -6.06 13.59 -16.86
C GLU A 319 -6.40 14.96 -17.42
N LYS A 320 -6.90 14.96 -18.66
CA LYS A 320 -7.70 16.08 -19.08
C LYS A 320 -8.87 16.09 -18.10
N PRO A 321 -9.25 17.26 -17.56
CA PRO A 321 -10.45 17.36 -16.76
C PRO A 321 -11.58 16.60 -17.46
N GLU A 322 -12.25 15.70 -16.72
CA GLU A 322 -13.36 14.88 -17.24
C GLU A 322 -14.28 15.78 -18.07
N ARG A 323 -14.49 15.42 -19.33
CA ARG A 323 -15.22 16.28 -20.27
C ARG A 323 -16.70 16.03 -20.17
N ARG A 324 -17.47 17.11 -20.24
CA ARG A 324 -18.93 17.06 -20.20
C ARG A 324 -19.49 16.05 -21.21
N ASN A 325 -20.21 15.02 -20.74
CA ASN A 325 -20.82 13.92 -21.50
C ASN A 325 -19.86 12.85 -22.08
N GLU A 326 -18.62 12.75 -21.61
CA GLU A 326 -17.66 11.74 -22.06
C GLU A 326 -18.14 10.28 -21.93
N PHE A 327 -19.07 10.01 -21.00
CA PHE A 327 -19.46 8.65 -20.59
C PHE A 327 -20.82 8.17 -21.11
N LYS A 328 -21.40 8.84 -22.11
CA LYS A 328 -22.76 8.51 -22.59
C LYS A 328 -22.79 7.19 -23.36
N GLY A 329 -23.39 6.15 -22.77
CA GLY A 329 -23.74 4.88 -23.42
C GLY A 329 -22.92 3.65 -23.02
N TRP A 330 -22.15 3.73 -21.92
CA TRP A 330 -21.06 2.78 -21.69
C TRP A 330 -21.43 1.43 -21.05
N LEU A 331 -22.61 1.18 -20.43
CA LEU A 331 -23.03 -0.18 -20.05
C LEU A 331 -24.49 -0.28 -19.57
N VAL A 332 -25.14 -1.39 -19.95
CA VAL A 332 -26.47 -1.83 -19.51
C VAL A 332 -26.29 -2.79 -18.33
N ASP A 333 -27.05 -2.52 -17.27
CA ASP A 333 -27.08 -3.25 -16.00
C ASP A 333 -27.88 -4.56 -16.17
N ASP A 334 -27.21 -5.71 -16.11
CA ASP A 334 -27.85 -7.03 -16.06
C ASP A 334 -27.13 -7.90 -15.00
N GLY A 335 -27.35 -7.55 -13.74
CA GLY A 335 -26.82 -8.25 -12.58
C GLY A 335 -27.44 -9.64 -12.41
N GLY A 336 -26.67 -10.69 -12.71
CA GLY A 336 -26.99 -12.07 -12.34
C GLY A 336 -26.89 -12.26 -10.82
N GLN A 337 -27.89 -12.92 -10.21
CA GLN A 337 -27.90 -13.18 -8.77
C GLN A 337 -26.94 -14.32 -8.41
N LEU A 338 -26.01 -14.04 -7.48
CA LEU A 338 -25.18 -15.06 -6.83
C LEU A 338 -26.01 -16.02 -5.96
N SER A 339 -25.69 -17.31 -6.01
CA SER A 339 -26.29 -18.34 -5.15
C SER A 339 -25.88 -18.19 -3.67
N ASP A 340 -26.73 -18.66 -2.76
CA ASP A 340 -26.51 -18.52 -1.30
C ASP A 340 -25.25 -19.25 -0.81
N SER A 341 -24.93 -20.40 -1.42
CA SER A 341 -23.69 -21.14 -1.12
C SER A 341 -22.45 -20.36 -1.52
N MET A 342 -22.47 -19.69 -2.68
CA MET A 342 -21.35 -18.86 -3.14
C MET A 342 -21.20 -17.62 -2.24
N ARG A 343 -22.31 -17.00 -1.84
CA ARG A 343 -22.32 -15.91 -0.85
C ARG A 343 -21.70 -16.33 0.50
N GLN A 344 -21.96 -17.55 0.95
CA GLN A 344 -21.39 -18.05 2.21
C GLN A 344 -19.89 -18.31 2.11
N GLN A 345 -19.42 -18.89 1.00
CA GLN A 345 -17.99 -19.11 0.75
C GLN A 345 -17.22 -17.79 0.60
N ILE A 346 -17.79 -16.80 -0.09
CA ILE A 346 -17.23 -15.44 -0.20
C ILE A 346 -17.10 -14.82 1.20
N ARG A 347 -18.12 -14.97 2.05
CA ARG A 347 -18.11 -14.45 3.42
C ARG A 347 -17.06 -15.13 4.30
N GLU A 348 -16.87 -16.44 4.19
CA GLU A 348 -15.86 -17.19 4.95
C GLU A 348 -14.46 -16.73 4.56
N LEU A 349 -14.19 -16.60 3.25
CA LEU A 349 -12.90 -16.14 2.74
C LEU A 349 -12.63 -14.67 3.04
N ALA A 350 -13.64 -13.80 2.91
CA ALA A 350 -13.55 -12.39 3.30
C ALA A 350 -13.31 -12.21 4.81
N ARG A 351 -13.81 -13.11 5.67
CA ARG A 351 -13.50 -13.11 7.11
C ARG A 351 -12.07 -13.52 7.43
N THR A 352 -11.47 -14.38 6.61
CA THR A 352 -10.02 -14.70 6.71
C THR A 352 -9.14 -13.66 6.02
N TYR A 353 -9.74 -12.78 5.21
CA TYR A 353 -9.09 -11.63 4.61
C TYR A 353 -9.09 -10.48 5.63
N GLU A 354 -8.02 -10.39 6.43
CA GLU A 354 -7.79 -9.20 7.25
C GLU A 354 -7.02 -8.16 6.43
N PRO A 355 -7.58 -6.95 6.18
CA PRO A 355 -6.80 -5.78 5.75
C PRO A 355 -5.57 -5.63 6.67
N GLY A 356 -4.40 -5.59 6.05
CA GLY A 356 -3.13 -5.94 6.66
C GLY A 356 -2.89 -5.47 8.09
N ARG A 357 -2.76 -6.43 9.01
CA ARG A 357 -1.92 -6.18 10.19
C ARG A 357 -0.46 -6.05 9.69
N PRO A 358 0.26 -4.97 10.02
CA PRO A 358 1.69 -4.85 9.68
C PRO A 358 2.45 -6.08 10.16
N ILE A 359 3.36 -6.63 9.35
CA ILE A 359 4.26 -7.71 9.78
C ILE A 359 5.11 -7.17 10.94
N LEU A 360 4.84 -7.66 12.14
CA LEU A 360 5.54 -7.25 13.34
C LEU A 360 6.83 -8.05 13.49
N LEU A 361 7.80 -7.52 14.24
CA LEU A 361 9.06 -8.19 14.55
C LEU A 361 8.85 -9.62 15.13
N LYS A 362 7.73 -9.84 15.82
CA LYS A 362 7.37 -11.16 16.38
C LYS A 362 6.82 -12.17 15.37
N ASP A 363 6.40 -11.72 14.20
CA ASP A 363 5.83 -12.57 13.16
C ASP A 363 6.94 -13.33 12.43
N ALA A 364 6.70 -14.61 12.14
CA ALA A 364 7.70 -15.51 11.55
C ALA A 364 8.24 -15.04 10.20
N ASP A 365 7.44 -14.29 9.45
CA ASP A 365 7.81 -13.74 8.13
C ASP A 365 8.62 -12.44 8.22
N HIS A 366 8.85 -11.89 9.42
CA HIS A 366 9.70 -10.70 9.58
C HIS A 366 11.18 -11.07 9.36
N PRO A 367 11.94 -10.33 8.52
CA PRO A 367 13.32 -10.70 8.17
C PRO A 367 14.27 -10.80 9.38
N ASP A 368 14.05 -9.96 10.40
CA ASP A 368 14.79 -9.99 11.67
C ASP A 368 14.10 -10.80 12.79
N ASN A 369 13.05 -11.59 12.50
CA ASN A 369 12.31 -12.37 13.51
C ASN A 369 13.22 -13.27 14.34
N ARG A 370 14.31 -13.78 13.75
CA ARG A 370 15.31 -14.58 14.44
C ARG A 370 15.82 -13.92 15.74
N PHE A 371 16.08 -12.60 15.75
CA PHE A 371 16.53 -11.91 16.96
C PHE A 371 15.44 -11.92 18.04
N TYR A 372 14.19 -11.71 17.64
CA TYR A 372 13.05 -11.79 18.55
C TYR A 372 12.88 -13.19 19.13
N THR A 373 12.94 -14.24 18.32
CA THR A 373 12.82 -15.63 18.80
C THR A 373 13.94 -15.98 19.77
N LEU A 374 15.18 -15.58 19.48
CA LEU A 374 16.32 -15.77 20.38
C LEU A 374 16.12 -15.01 21.70
N ALA A 375 15.64 -13.77 21.64
CA ALA A 375 15.37 -12.96 22.83
C ALA A 375 14.23 -13.55 23.69
N MET A 376 13.14 -13.97 23.06
CA MET A 376 12.01 -14.61 23.74
C MET A 376 12.43 -15.93 24.41
N ASN A 377 13.23 -16.74 23.72
CA ASN A 377 13.78 -17.99 24.26
C ASN A 377 14.79 -17.76 25.39
N GLY A 378 15.59 -16.69 25.33
CA GLY A 378 16.49 -16.33 26.42
C GLY A 378 15.73 -15.83 27.64
N LEU A 379 14.77 -14.91 27.46
CA LEU A 379 13.94 -14.38 28.55
C LEU A 379 13.18 -15.48 29.29
N SER A 380 12.59 -16.45 28.57
CA SER A 380 11.82 -17.54 29.19
C SER A 380 12.65 -18.44 30.13
N LYS A 381 13.98 -18.44 29.96
CA LYS A 381 14.94 -19.16 30.82
C LYS A 381 15.42 -18.35 32.02
N THR A 382 15.06 -17.07 32.11
CA THR A 382 15.44 -16.19 33.24
C THR A 382 14.32 -16.10 34.27
N ASP A 383 14.67 -15.90 35.54
CA ASP A 383 13.69 -15.70 36.61
C ASP A 383 12.89 -14.39 36.45
N ILE A 384 13.50 -13.35 35.85
CA ILE A 384 12.81 -12.09 35.55
C ILE A 384 11.80 -12.26 34.43
N GLY A 385 12.17 -12.93 33.34
CA GLY A 385 11.25 -13.17 32.22
C GLY A 385 10.08 -14.06 32.63
N GLN A 386 10.31 -15.06 33.48
CA GLN A 386 9.25 -15.92 34.02
C GLN A 386 8.21 -15.15 34.86
N LYS A 387 8.60 -14.05 35.50
CA LYS A 387 7.70 -13.19 36.30
C LYS A 387 6.94 -12.15 35.45
N MET A 388 7.39 -11.87 34.23
CA MET A 388 6.67 -11.00 33.31
C MET A 388 5.39 -11.67 32.79
N SER A 389 4.33 -10.88 32.63
CA SER A 389 3.15 -11.29 31.86
C SER A 389 3.50 -11.57 30.39
N GLY A 390 2.61 -12.25 29.67
CA GLY A 390 2.80 -12.52 28.24
C GLY A 390 3.14 -11.26 27.44
N PRO A 391 2.31 -10.19 27.50
CA PRO A 391 2.58 -8.94 26.79
C PRO A 391 3.89 -8.25 27.20
N GLU A 392 4.21 -8.19 28.50
CA GLU A 392 5.47 -7.58 28.97
C GLU A 392 6.69 -8.35 28.47
N ARG A 393 6.60 -9.69 28.42
CA ARG A 393 7.66 -10.54 27.90
C ARG A 393 7.84 -10.39 26.40
N GLU A 394 6.75 -10.28 25.64
CA GLU A 394 6.80 -9.98 24.20
C GLU A 394 7.47 -8.64 23.94
N ASN A 395 7.07 -7.58 24.65
CA ASN A 395 7.67 -6.26 24.53
C ASN A 395 9.16 -6.27 24.89
N ALA A 396 9.52 -6.93 26.01
CA ALA A 396 10.91 -7.04 26.43
C ALA A 396 11.78 -7.83 25.43
N ALA A 397 11.22 -8.88 24.80
CA ALA A 397 11.90 -9.62 23.74
C ALA A 397 12.12 -8.73 22.49
N GLY A 398 11.14 -7.92 22.10
CA GLY A 398 11.28 -6.95 21.01
C GLY A 398 12.36 -5.90 21.31
N ALA A 399 12.37 -5.33 22.51
CA ALA A 399 13.38 -4.37 22.94
C ALA A 399 14.80 -4.97 22.94
N LEU A 400 14.96 -6.19 23.46
CA LEU A 400 16.24 -6.90 23.48
C LEU A 400 16.74 -7.24 22.08
N ALA A 401 15.85 -7.60 21.16
CA ALA A 401 16.19 -7.81 19.76
C ALA A 401 16.74 -6.53 19.12
N VAL A 402 16.09 -5.38 19.33
CA VAL A 402 16.54 -4.08 18.79
C VAL A 402 17.91 -3.69 19.34
N VAL A 403 18.13 -3.75 20.66
CA VAL A 403 19.44 -3.37 21.23
C VAL A 403 20.56 -4.36 20.87
N ALA A 404 20.24 -5.64 20.66
CA ALA A 404 21.19 -6.61 20.15
C ALA A 404 21.65 -6.28 18.73
N LYS A 405 20.68 -6.01 17.82
CA LYS A 405 20.97 -5.59 16.45
C LYS A 405 21.77 -4.28 16.43
N GLY A 406 21.38 -3.30 17.24
CA GLY A 406 22.06 -2.00 17.34
C GLY A 406 23.47 -2.08 17.91
N ALA A 407 23.74 -3.07 18.76
CA ALA A 407 25.08 -3.40 19.23
C ALA A 407 25.89 -4.26 18.24
N ASN A 408 25.40 -4.46 17.02
CA ASN A 408 26.00 -5.30 15.97
C ASN A 408 26.21 -6.76 16.40
N LEU A 409 25.33 -7.29 17.26
CA LEU A 409 25.34 -8.72 17.58
C LEU A 409 24.82 -9.53 16.39
N SER A 410 25.45 -10.67 16.14
CA SER A 410 25.03 -11.65 15.12
C SER A 410 24.09 -12.73 15.69
N SER A 411 24.05 -12.87 17.02
CA SER A 411 23.12 -13.73 17.77
C SER A 411 22.87 -13.17 19.17
N ILE A 412 21.86 -13.73 19.85
CA ILE A 412 21.64 -13.54 21.29
C ILE A 412 21.76 -14.92 21.91
N ASP A 413 22.86 -15.17 22.61
CA ASP A 413 23.15 -16.47 23.21
C ASP A 413 22.73 -16.50 24.68
N VAL A 414 22.89 -15.36 25.38
CA VAL A 414 22.55 -15.20 26.79
C VAL A 414 21.73 -13.92 26.99
N ILE A 415 20.66 -14.04 27.77
CA ILE A 415 19.96 -12.89 28.36
C ILE A 415 20.20 -12.91 29.86
N THR A 416 20.63 -11.76 30.39
CA THR A 416 20.92 -11.58 31.81
C THR A 416 20.43 -10.22 32.29
N ARG A 417 20.57 -9.97 33.58
CA ARG A 417 20.22 -8.70 34.23
C ARG A 417 21.33 -8.22 35.15
N ASN A 418 21.31 -6.94 35.49
CA ASN A 418 22.12 -6.42 36.60
C ASN A 418 21.57 -6.88 37.95
N HIS A 419 22.33 -6.65 39.02
CA HIS A 419 22.06 -7.19 40.36
C HIS A 419 20.68 -6.81 40.92
N ASP A 420 20.21 -5.59 40.67
CA ASP A 420 18.90 -5.08 41.10
C ASP A 420 17.76 -5.37 40.11
N GLY A 421 18.08 -5.94 38.93
CA GLY A 421 17.13 -6.26 37.87
C GLY A 421 16.57 -5.06 37.11
N SER A 422 17.14 -3.86 37.30
CA SER A 422 16.70 -2.64 36.61
C SER A 422 17.12 -2.57 35.14
N THR A 423 18.07 -3.40 34.70
CA THR A 423 18.59 -3.45 33.32
C THR A 423 18.68 -4.89 32.83
N LEU A 424 18.24 -5.11 31.59
CA LEU A 424 18.38 -6.35 30.84
C LEU A 424 19.52 -6.23 29.83
N PHE A 425 20.23 -7.33 29.61
CA PHE A 425 21.34 -7.43 28.66
C PHE A 425 21.10 -8.57 27.68
N ALA A 426 21.33 -8.31 26.39
CA ALA A 426 21.46 -9.30 25.34
C ALA A 426 22.95 -9.48 25.03
N VAL A 427 23.45 -10.71 25.14
CA VAL A 427 24.88 -11.02 25.04
C VAL A 427 25.11 -12.09 23.97
N GLN A 428 26.13 -11.88 23.15
CA GLN A 428 26.69 -12.89 22.25
C GLN A 428 27.90 -13.55 22.94
N GLY A 429 27.96 -14.88 22.94
CA GLY A 429 29.00 -15.68 23.59
C GLY A 429 28.81 -15.86 25.10
N ASP A 430 29.90 -16.25 25.79
CA ASP A 430 29.92 -16.43 27.25
C ASP A 430 30.01 -15.07 27.96
N ILE A 431 29.22 -14.91 29.02
CA ILE A 431 29.17 -13.70 29.86
C ILE A 431 30.53 -13.36 30.49
N LYS A 432 31.40 -14.36 30.70
CA LYS A 432 32.74 -14.17 31.27
C LYS A 432 33.77 -13.61 30.28
N GLY A 433 33.45 -13.57 28.98
CA GLY A 433 34.33 -13.09 27.90
C GLY A 433 33.65 -12.14 26.90
N ALA A 434 32.45 -11.64 27.22
CA ALA A 434 31.68 -10.82 26.30
C ALA A 434 32.29 -9.41 26.14
N HIS A 435 32.69 -9.07 24.91
CA HIS A 435 33.18 -7.73 24.54
C HIS A 435 32.08 -6.84 23.94
N THR A 436 30.90 -7.39 23.64
CA THR A 436 29.80 -6.66 23.00
C THR A 436 28.47 -7.16 23.54
N TYR A 437 27.60 -6.23 23.94
CA TYR A 437 26.28 -6.51 24.49
C TYR A 437 25.32 -5.38 24.17
N GLY A 438 24.05 -5.73 23.97
CA GLY A 438 22.94 -4.78 23.95
C GLY A 438 22.37 -4.64 25.36
N MET A 439 21.97 -3.43 25.76
CA MET A 439 21.35 -3.21 27.07
C MET A 439 20.11 -2.33 26.97
N VAL A 440 19.13 -2.61 27.82
CA VAL A 440 17.89 -1.83 27.92
C VAL A 440 17.40 -1.83 29.36
N ALA A 441 16.92 -0.68 29.84
CA ALA A 441 16.30 -0.62 31.16
C ALA A 441 15.03 -1.50 31.18
N THR A 442 14.86 -2.31 32.22
CA THR A 442 13.74 -3.25 32.32
C THR A 442 12.39 -2.54 32.22
N SER A 443 12.24 -1.38 32.86
CA SER A 443 11.02 -0.56 32.82
C SER A 443 10.72 -0.03 31.41
N VAL A 444 11.74 0.24 30.60
CA VAL A 444 11.56 0.61 29.20
C VAL A 444 11.17 -0.61 28.39
N ALA A 445 11.87 -1.73 28.57
CA ALA A 445 11.69 -2.95 27.80
C ALA A 445 10.26 -3.50 27.89
N VAL A 446 9.66 -3.56 29.09
CA VAL A 446 8.30 -4.09 29.27
C VAL A 446 7.21 -3.19 28.66
N ASN A 447 7.50 -1.89 28.48
CA ASN A 447 6.60 -0.91 27.87
C ASN A 447 6.92 -0.64 26.40
N TYR A 448 7.91 -1.32 25.84
CA TYR A 448 8.38 -1.10 24.47
C TYR A 448 7.50 -1.86 23.49
N SER A 449 6.54 -1.17 22.89
CA SER A 449 5.52 -1.80 22.05
C SER A 449 6.13 -2.55 20.87
N MET A 450 5.50 -3.65 20.47
CA MET A 450 5.98 -4.44 19.33
C MET A 450 6.05 -3.62 18.03
N ALA A 451 5.12 -2.68 17.83
CA ALA A 451 5.15 -1.75 16.70
C ALA A 451 6.39 -0.85 16.73
N GLN A 452 6.75 -0.31 17.90
CA GLN A 452 7.97 0.49 18.07
C GLN A 452 9.23 -0.35 17.82
N ALA A 453 9.27 -1.58 18.34
CA ALA A 453 10.39 -2.49 18.11
C ALA A 453 10.56 -2.85 16.64
N THR A 454 9.45 -3.06 15.92
CA THR A 454 9.45 -3.33 14.47
C THR A 454 10.03 -2.16 13.69
N GLN A 455 9.59 -0.93 13.98
CA GLN A 455 10.10 0.27 13.33
C GLN A 455 11.58 0.54 13.63
N ASP A 456 12.03 0.35 14.87
CA ASP A 456 13.41 0.61 15.23
C ASP A 456 14.37 -0.47 14.70
N MET A 457 13.90 -1.72 14.56
CA MET A 457 14.64 -2.77 13.87
C MET A 457 14.87 -2.44 12.39
N ALA A 458 13.85 -1.97 11.68
CA ALA A 458 13.96 -1.58 10.28
C ALA A 458 15.01 -0.46 10.07
N LYS A 459 15.02 0.56 10.95
CA LYS A 459 16.02 1.64 10.92
C LYS A 459 17.46 1.15 11.07
N LEU A 460 17.68 0.16 11.93
CA LEU A 460 19.01 -0.43 12.17
C LEU A 460 19.50 -1.22 10.96
N THR A 461 18.61 -2.00 10.33
CA THR A 461 18.91 -2.76 9.12
C THR A 461 19.31 -1.84 7.96
N ALA A 462 18.59 -0.74 7.73
CA ALA A 462 18.94 0.27 6.73
C ALA A 462 20.31 0.94 6.99
N THR A 463 20.62 1.24 8.26
CA THR A 463 21.90 1.89 8.64
C THR A 463 23.10 0.98 8.39
N GLN A 464 22.98 -0.32 8.66
CA GLN A 464 24.06 -1.30 8.45
C GLN A 464 24.34 -1.56 6.97
N GLN A 465 23.31 -1.55 6.11
CA GLN A 465 23.48 -1.70 4.66
C GLN A 465 24.26 -0.53 4.03
N ASN A 466 23.97 0.70 4.46
CA ASN A 466 24.69 1.90 4.00
C ASN A 466 26.17 1.94 4.43
N GLN A 467 26.52 1.39 5.60
CA GLN A 467 27.92 1.29 6.06
C GLN A 467 28.73 0.22 5.31
N GLN A 468 28.10 -0.88 4.89
CA GLN A 468 28.78 -1.89 4.08
C GLN A 468 29.04 -1.41 2.65
N GLN A 469 28.12 -0.66 2.03
CA GLN A 469 28.34 -0.09 0.69
C GLN A 469 29.44 0.98 0.65
N THR A 470 29.58 1.79 1.70
CA THR A 470 30.65 2.80 1.80
C THR A 470 32.04 2.18 2.02
N THR A 471 32.12 1.05 2.73
CA THR A 471 33.40 0.34 2.98
C THR A 471 33.91 -0.36 1.71
N VAL A 472 33.02 -0.94 0.89
CA VAL A 472 33.38 -1.59 -0.39
C VAL A 472 33.88 -0.56 -1.43
N LYS A 473 33.35 0.67 -1.43
CA LYS A 473 33.83 1.77 -2.29
C LYS A 473 35.22 2.29 -1.92
N HIS A 474 35.66 2.14 -0.68
CA HIS A 474 36.98 2.61 -0.25
C HIS A 474 38.10 1.59 -0.43
N MET A 475 37.79 0.29 -0.54
CA MET A 475 38.77 -0.76 -0.86
C MET A 475 38.96 -0.99 -2.36
N SER A 476 38.14 -0.36 -3.21
CA SER A 476 38.17 -0.48 -4.68
C SER A 476 38.78 0.76 -5.38
N GLN A 477 39.41 1.66 -4.61
CA GLN A 477 40.21 2.79 -5.12
C GLN A 477 41.70 2.57 -4.95
#